data_AF-A0A962FF86-F1
#
_entry.id   AF-A0A962FF86-F1
#
_cell.length_a   1.000
_cell.length_b   1.000
_cell.length_c   1.000
_cell.angle_alpha   90.00
_cell.angle_beta   90.00
_cell.angle_gamma   90.00
#
_symmetry.space_group_name_H-M   'P 1'
#
loop_
_entity.id
_entity.type
_entity.pdbx_description
1 polymer ?
#
loop_
_entity_poly.entity_id
_entity_poly.type
_entity_poly.pdbx_seq_one_letter_code
_entity_poly.pdbx_strand_id
1 'polypeptide(L)' 'MNPLGAEIAAMIEQDGPISVERYMGLCLAHPVHGYYMTRDPLGAEGDFVTAPEISQMFGELLG' A
#
# COMPACT_ATOMS: atom_id res chain seq x y z
N MET A 1 3.31 -1.00 18.69
CA MET A 1 3.75 -1.68 17.45
C MET A 1 2.52 -2.32 16.82
N ASN A 2 2.29 -2.17 15.51
CA ASN A 2 1.16 -2.84 14.84
C ASN A 2 1.56 -4.28 14.43
N PRO A 3 0.61 -5.16 14.06
CA PRO A 3 0.92 -6.56 13.75
C PRO A 3 2.00 -6.74 12.67
N LEU A 4 1.90 -6.04 11.55
CA LEU A 4 2.90 -6.08 10.48
C LEU A 4 4.28 -5.61 10.95
N GLY A 5 4.34 -4.57 11.79
CA GLY A 5 5.59 -4.08 12.36
C GLY A 5 6.28 -5.10 13.27
N ALA A 6 5.51 -5.92 13.99
CA ALA A 6 6.07 -7.02 14.78
C ALA A 6 6.63 -8.13 13.89
N GLU A 7 5.95 -8.47 12.79
CA GLU A 7 6.46 -9.45 11.82
C GLU A 7 7.74 -8.97 11.13
N ILE A 8 7.79 -7.70 10.72
CA ILE A 8 8.98 -7.11 10.11
C ILE A 8 10.15 -7.08 11.10
N ALA A 9 9.91 -6.74 12.37
CA ALA A 9 10.92 -6.77 13.40
C ALA A 9 11.49 -8.19 13.58
N ALA A 10 10.62 -9.22 13.64
CA ALA A 10 11.05 -10.60 13.74
C ALA A 10 11.87 -11.06 12.52
N MET A 11 11.50 -10.66 11.30
CA MET A 11 12.31 -10.94 10.10
C MET A 11 13.69 -10.29 10.20
N ILE A 12 13.78 -9.04 10.65
CA ILE A 12 15.07 -8.34 10.78
C ILE A 12 15.96 -8.98 11.84
N GLU A 13 15.38 -9.45 12.95
CA GLU A 13 16.10 -10.16 13.99
C GLU A 13 16.66 -11.51 13.50
N GLN A 14 15.93 -12.21 12.63
CA GLN A 14 16.31 -13.54 12.14
C GLN A 14 17.23 -13.51 10.92
N ASP A 15 16.89 -12.69 9.92
CA ASP A 15 17.50 -12.70 8.59
C ASP A 15 18.43 -11.49 8.36
N GLY A 16 18.44 -10.54 9.29
CA GLY A 16 19.19 -9.29 9.20
C GLY A 16 18.40 -8.15 8.55
N PRO A 17 19.04 -6.97 8.36
CA PRO A 17 18.37 -5.79 7.84
C PRO A 17 17.71 -6.02 6.47
N ILE A 18 16.49 -5.52 6.30
CA ILE A 18 15.79 -5.54 5.00
C ILE A 18 15.99 -4.24 4.23
N SER A 19 15.92 -4.32 2.91
CA SER A 19 15.92 -3.12 2.05
C SER A 19 14.64 -2.30 2.24
N VAL A 20 14.72 -1.01 1.92
CA VAL A 20 13.53 -0.13 1.87
C VAL A 20 12.50 -0.67 0.87
N GLU A 21 12.94 -1.22 -0.25
CA GLU A 21 12.07 -1.89 -1.22
C GLU A 21 11.25 -3.00 -0.57
N ARG A 22 11.89 -3.91 0.20
CA ARG A 22 11.20 -5.01 0.87
C ARG A 22 10.22 -4.49 1.93
N TYR A 23 10.62 -3.50 2.72
CA TYR A 23 9.75 -2.86 3.70
C TYR A 23 8.50 -2.25 3.03
N MET A 24 8.68 -1.45 1.98
CA MET A 24 7.57 -0.82 1.26
C MET A 24 6.66 -1.87 0.60
N GLY A 25 7.23 -2.93 0.01
CA GLY A 25 6.45 -4.03 -0.54
C GLY A 25 5.53 -4.69 0.49
N LEU A 26 6.03 -4.91 1.71
CA LEU A 26 5.22 -5.45 2.81
C LEU A 26 4.16 -4.44 3.26
N CYS A 27 4.52 -3.18 3.50
CA CYS A 27 3.58 -2.15 3.93
C CYS A 27 2.42 -1.95 2.93
N LEU A 28 2.70 -2.05 1.64
CA LEU A 28 1.70 -1.79 0.60
C LEU A 28 0.88 -3.04 0.24
N ALA A 29 1.53 -4.21 0.16
CA ALA A 29 0.95 -5.41 -0.46
C ALA A 29 0.94 -6.66 0.42
N HIS A 30 1.25 -6.58 1.73
CA HIS A 30 1.12 -7.75 2.61
C HIS A 30 -0.31 -8.31 2.55
N PRO A 31 -0.51 -9.63 2.38
CA PRO A 31 -1.83 -10.21 2.11
C PRO A 31 -2.87 -9.94 3.22
N VAL A 32 -2.43 -9.75 4.46
CA VAL A 32 -3.31 -9.54 5.63
C VAL A 32 -3.26 -8.11 6.15
N HIS A 33 -2.17 -7.38 5.91
CA HIS A 33 -1.88 -6.10 6.59
C HIS A 33 -1.50 -4.98 5.63
N GLY A 34 -1.40 -5.28 4.34
CA GLY A 34 -0.99 -4.34 3.31
C GLY A 34 -2.02 -3.23 3.17
N TYR A 35 -1.53 -2.02 3.01
CA TYR A 35 -2.36 -0.82 2.85
C TYR A 35 -3.39 -1.00 1.72
N TYR A 36 -2.97 -1.47 0.55
CA TYR A 36 -3.85 -1.70 -0.60
C TYR A 36 -4.65 -3.01 -0.54
N MET A 37 -4.33 -3.91 0.39
CA MET A 37 -5.04 -5.19 0.56
C MET A 37 -6.20 -5.07 1.56
N THR A 38 -6.16 -4.06 2.43
CA THR A 38 -7.07 -3.93 3.57
C THR A 38 -7.94 -2.68 3.53
N ARG A 39 -7.72 -1.80 2.56
CA ARG A 39 -8.42 -0.52 2.42
C ARG A 39 -8.80 -0.28 0.97
N ASP A 40 -9.84 0.54 0.79
CA ASP A 40 -10.11 1.22 -0.48
C ASP A 40 -9.66 2.69 -0.33
N PRO A 41 -8.46 3.05 -0.81
CA PRO A 41 -7.89 4.37 -0.54
C PRO A 41 -8.26 5.42 -1.58
N LEU A 42 -8.96 5.04 -2.65
CA LEU A 42 -9.24 5.92 -3.78
C LEU A 42 -10.56 6.67 -3.60
N GLY A 43 -10.60 7.88 -4.15
CA GLY A 43 -11.83 8.66 -4.29
C GLY A 43 -12.03 9.68 -3.17
N ALA A 44 -13.18 10.37 -3.20
CA ALA A 44 -13.46 11.49 -2.30
C ALA A 44 -13.54 11.11 -0.82
N GLU A 45 -13.93 9.86 -0.53
CA GLU A 45 -13.98 9.29 0.83
C GLU A 45 -12.73 8.50 1.19
N GLY A 46 -11.82 8.32 0.22
CA GLY A 46 -10.55 7.63 0.41
C GLY A 46 -9.45 8.56 0.96
N ASP A 47 -8.24 8.03 1.02
CA ASP A 47 -7.07 8.78 1.46
C ASP A 47 -6.56 9.74 0.37
N PHE A 48 -6.85 9.46 -0.90
CA PHE A 48 -6.46 10.32 -2.01
C PHE A 48 -7.34 10.15 -3.25
N VAL A 49 -7.43 11.23 -4.05
CA VAL A 49 -8.07 11.22 -5.36
C VAL A 49 -7.03 11.01 -6.48
N THR A 50 -7.47 10.45 -7.61
CA THR A 50 -6.63 10.28 -8.80
C THR A 50 -7.33 10.89 -10.03
N ALA A 51 -6.63 11.03 -11.16
CA ALA A 51 -7.19 11.66 -12.36
C ALA A 51 -8.52 11.04 -12.86
N PRO A 52 -8.68 9.70 -12.89
CA PRO A 52 -9.98 9.07 -13.18
C PRO A 52 -11.11 9.53 -12.25
N GLU A 53 -10.84 9.73 -10.97
CA GLU A 53 -11.83 10.15 -9.97
C GLU A 53 -12.31 11.59 -10.15
N ILE A 54 -11.52 12.42 -10.85
CA ILE A 54 -11.81 13.86 -11.03
C ILE A 54 -12.61 14.12 -12.31
N SER A 55 -12.30 13.43 -13.40
CA SER A 55 -12.92 13.69 -14.70
C SER A 55 -13.01 12.47 -15.59
N GLN A 56 -14.22 12.18 -16.07
CA GLN A 56 -14.49 11.17 -17.09
C GLN A 56 -13.63 11.36 -18.36
N MET A 57 -13.31 12.61 -18.71
CA MET A 57 -12.48 12.90 -19.88
C MET A 57 -11.12 12.22 -19.82
N PHE A 58 -10.56 11.96 -18.63
CA PHE A 58 -9.29 11.24 -18.50
C PHE A 58 -9.39 9.81 -19.05
N GLY A 59 -10.48 9.10 -18.74
CA GLY A 59 -10.72 7.75 -19.27
C GLY A 59 -11.01 7.75 -20.76
N GLU A 60 -11.79 8.72 -21.24
CA GLU A 60 -12.12 8.85 -22.67
C GLU A 60 -10.92 9.16 -23.55
N LEU A 61 -9.92 9.89 -23.03
CA LEU A 61 -8.71 10.24 -23.80
C LEU A 61 -7.67 9.12 -23.84
N LEU A 62 -7.68 8.19 -22.88
CA LEU A 62 -6.72 7.08 -22.81
C LEU A 62 -7.23 5.76 -23.41
N GLY A 63 -8.54 5.60 -23.56
CA GLY A 63 -9.18 4.43 -24.17
C GLY A 63 -9.09 4.41 -25.69
#